data_AF-A0A151GTA1-F1
#
_entry.id   AF-A0A151GTA1-F1
#
_cell.length_a   1.000
_cell.length_b   1.000
_cell.length_c   1.000
_cell.angle_alpha   90.00
_cell.angle_beta   90.00
_cell.angle_gamma   90.00
#
_symmetry.space_group_name_H-M   'P 1'
#
loop_
_entity.id
_entity.type
_entity.pdbx_description
1 polymer ?
#
loop_
_entity_poly.entity_id
_entity_poly.type
_entity_poly.pdbx_seq_one_letter_code
_entity_poly.pdbx_strand_id
1 'polypeptide(L)'
;MEHDKTLRQPDFSTAAGGLRLAVEHLELYGNLPAADSGTCLQEKTVLQQLTTLNRGMRDLNRKVDGLDQKVDGLDRKITILNQNALVRAQNSTVERGNTPLVPLYSILTGNLLEGFPPNMEQLERLPSECGSSS
;
A
#
# COMPACT_ATOMS: atom_id res chain seq x y z
N MET A 1 25.06 3.34 91.77
CA MET A 1 25.46 2.77 90.47
C MET A 1 24.60 3.45 89.43
N GLU A 2 25.23 4.38 88.72
CA GLU A 2 24.71 5.08 87.55
C GLU A 2 24.23 4.09 86.47
N HIS A 3 23.10 4.39 85.81
CA HIS A 3 23.08 4.61 84.36
C HIS A 3 21.75 5.21 83.95
N ASP A 4 21.85 6.51 83.68
CA ASP A 4 20.96 7.39 82.95
C ASP A 4 20.38 6.75 81.67
N LYS A 5 19.05 6.70 81.60
CA LYS A 5 18.27 6.52 80.37
C LYS A 5 17.25 7.66 80.27
N THR A 6 17.73 8.90 80.31
CA THR A 6 16.96 10.01 79.75
C THR A 6 16.84 9.79 78.24
N LEU A 7 15.74 9.13 77.85
CA LEU A 7 15.28 9.10 76.46
C LEU A 7 15.07 10.55 76.02
N ARG A 8 16.10 11.13 75.39
CA ARG A 8 16.07 12.43 74.73
C ARG A 8 14.92 12.36 73.72
N GLN A 9 13.78 12.93 74.07
CA GLN A 9 12.66 12.99 73.14
C GLN A 9 13.15 13.71 71.88
N PRO A 10 12.97 13.13 70.69
CA PRO A 10 13.31 13.82 69.46
C PRO A 10 12.52 15.12 69.42
N ASP A 11 13.17 16.21 69.04
CA ASP A 11 12.50 17.50 68.92
C ASP A 11 11.51 17.42 67.75
N PHE A 12 10.24 17.18 68.09
CA PHE A 12 9.15 17.05 67.13
C PHE A 12 8.93 18.35 66.35
N SER A 13 9.33 19.51 66.88
CA SER A 13 9.29 20.77 66.15
C SER A 13 10.32 20.79 65.03
N THR A 14 11.54 20.31 65.32
CA THR A 14 12.58 20.13 64.30
C THR A 14 12.18 19.07 63.26
N ALA A 15 11.57 17.96 63.70
CA ALA A 15 11.07 16.92 62.80
C ALA A 15 9.92 17.43 61.90
N ALA A 16 8.97 18.17 62.47
CA ALA A 16 7.87 18.78 61.73
C ALA A 16 8.36 19.88 60.76
N GLY A 17 9.36 20.66 61.16
CA GLY A 17 10.03 21.63 60.29
C GLY A 17 10.72 20.95 59.11
N GLY A 18 11.43 19.84 59.36
CA GLY A 18 12.02 19.02 58.30
C GLY A 18 10.98 18.41 57.36
N LEU A 19 9.85 17.93 57.88
CA LEU A 19 8.73 17.43 57.07
C LEU A 19 8.10 18.54 56.23
N ARG A 20 7.91 19.75 56.78
CA ARG A 20 7.38 20.89 56.03
C ARG A 20 8.33 21.29 54.90
N LEU A 21 9.63 21.35 55.16
CA LEU A 21 10.64 21.64 54.14
C LEU A 21 10.68 20.56 53.05
N ALA A 22 10.55 19.29 53.43
CA ALA A 22 10.45 18.19 52.47
C ALA A 22 9.19 18.27 51.61
N VAL A 23 8.05 18.68 52.18
CA VAL A 23 6.80 18.93 51.44
C VAL A 23 6.96 20.10 50.47
N GLU A 24 7.58 21.20 50.89
CA GLU A 24 7.88 22.35 50.00
C GLU A 24 8.77 21.94 48.82
N HIS A 25 9.78 21.11 49.06
CA HIS A 25 10.60 20.56 47.98
C HIS A 25 9.82 19.63 47.05
N LEU A 26 8.95 18.76 47.59
CA LEU A 26 8.08 17.88 46.80
C LEU A 26 7.07 18.66 45.94
N GLU A 27 6.53 19.76 46.44
CA GLU A 27 5.68 20.67 45.67
C GLU A 27 6.45 21.33 44.51
N LEU A 28 7.75 21.60 44.70
CA LEU A 28 8.64 22.04 43.61
C LEU A 28 8.83 20.96 42.53
N TYR A 29 8.93 19.69 42.92
CA TYR A 29 9.01 18.55 41.99
C TYR A 29 7.67 18.26 41.29
N GLY A 30 6.53 18.63 41.88
CA GLY A 30 5.23 18.57 41.22
C GLY A 30 5.11 19.45 39.97
N ASN A 31 5.97 20.46 39.86
CA ASN A 31 6.04 21.39 38.73
C ASN A 31 7.21 21.12 37.78
N LEU A 32 7.87 19.95 37.86
CA LEU A 32 9.07 19.69 37.09
C LEU A 32 8.75 19.58 35.58
N PRO A 33 9.21 20.52 34.73
CA PRO A 33 8.89 20.52 33.31
C PRO A 33 9.42 19.30 32.57
N ALA A 34 10.43 18.61 33.12
CA ALA A 34 11.08 17.47 32.48
C ALA A 34 10.17 16.25 32.34
N ALA A 35 9.27 15.98 33.30
CA ALA A 35 8.34 14.86 33.23
C ALA A 35 7.23 15.13 32.20
N ASP A 36 6.65 16.33 32.23
CA ASP A 36 5.58 16.74 31.31
C ASP A 36 6.11 16.96 29.87
N SER A 37 7.30 17.55 29.74
CA SER A 37 7.96 17.73 28.43
C SER A 37 8.35 16.41 27.79
N GLY A 38 8.82 15.42 28.58
CA GLY A 38 9.16 14.08 28.08
C GLY A 38 7.94 13.35 27.53
N THR A 39 6.82 13.34 28.27
CA THR A 39 5.56 12.73 27.84
C THR A 39 4.96 13.45 26.64
N CYS A 40 4.94 14.79 26.64
CA CYS A 40 4.44 15.60 25.53
C CYS A 40 5.28 15.42 24.24
N LEU A 41 6.61 15.36 24.36
CA LEU A 41 7.49 15.11 23.21
C LEU A 41 7.34 13.68 22.66
N GLN A 42 7.20 12.69 23.53
CA GLN A 42 6.97 11.31 23.13
C GLN A 42 5.62 11.15 22.43
N GLU A 43 4.56 11.75 22.99
CA GLU A 43 3.23 11.76 22.37
C GLU A 43 3.25 12.44 20.99
N LYS A 44 3.86 13.62 20.88
CA LYS A 44 4.02 14.32 19.60
C LYS A 44 4.80 13.49 18.58
N THR A 45 5.88 12.83 19.00
CA THR A 45 6.69 11.99 18.13
C THR A 45 5.90 10.78 17.64
N VAL A 46 5.17 10.11 18.53
CA VAL A 46 4.32 8.96 18.18
C VAL A 46 3.20 9.38 17.23
N LEU A 47 2.54 10.51 17.48
CA LEU A 47 1.51 11.05 16.56
C LEU A 47 2.10 11.40 15.19
N GLN A 48 3.29 11.98 15.13
CA GLN A 48 3.99 12.26 13.86
C GLN A 48 4.36 10.97 13.11
N GLN A 49 4.81 9.94 13.82
CA GLN A 49 5.10 8.64 13.22
C GLN A 49 3.82 7.96 12.70
N LEU A 50 2.73 7.97 13.48
CA LEU A 50 1.44 7.42 13.07
C LEU A 50 0.87 8.15 11.86
N THR A 51 0.95 9.47 11.82
CA THR A 51 0.49 10.25 10.66
C THR A 51 1.32 9.98 9.41
N THR A 52 2.64 9.81 9.56
CA THR A 52 3.55 9.43 8.47
C THR A 52 3.25 8.01 7.97
N LEU A 53 3.07 7.05 8.87
CA LEU A 53 2.70 5.68 8.55
C LEU A 53 1.35 5.62 7.82
N ASN A 54 0.34 6.33 8.32
CA ASN A 54 -0.98 6.44 7.68
C ASN A 54 -0.92 7.07 6.28
N ARG A 55 0.04 7.96 6.02
CA ARG A 55 0.29 8.47 4.67
C ARG A 55 0.89 7.37 3.78
N GLY A 56 1.93 6.70 4.26
CA GLY A 56 2.58 5.60 3.54
C GLY A 56 1.60 4.47 3.20
N MET A 57 0.71 4.10 4.13
CA MET A 57 -0.31 3.08 3.91
C MET A 57 -1.31 3.50 2.83
N ARG A 58 -1.75 4.76 2.81
CA ARG A 58 -2.64 5.28 1.75
C ARG A 58 -1.96 5.29 0.39
N ASP A 59 -0.70 5.67 0.32
CA ASP A 59 0.07 5.67 -0.93
C ASP A 59 0.32 4.25 -1.43
N LEU A 60 0.55 3.29 -0.52
CA LEU A 60 0.64 1.88 -0.87
C LEU A 60 -0.70 1.35 -1.40
N ASN A 61 -1.82 1.67 -0.74
CA ASN A 61 -3.14 1.24 -1.20
C ASN A 61 -3.41 1.70 -2.63
N ARG A 62 -3.13 2.98 -2.95
CA ARG A 62 -3.27 3.51 -4.31
C ARG A 62 -2.39 2.77 -5.33
N LYS A 63 -1.18 2.36 -4.94
CA LYS A 63 -0.29 1.58 -5.80
C LYS A 63 -0.83 0.18 -6.04
N VAL A 64 -1.41 -0.46 -5.02
CA VAL A 64 -2.07 -1.77 -5.13
C VAL A 64 -3.28 -1.67 -6.04
N ASP A 65 -4.17 -0.68 -5.83
CA ASP A 65 -5.33 -0.44 -6.71
C ASP A 65 -4.90 -0.26 -8.18
N GLY A 66 -3.80 0.48 -8.40
CA GLY A 66 -3.23 0.67 -9.74
C GLY A 66 -2.58 -0.58 -10.33
N LEU A 67 -2.11 -1.51 -9.51
CA LEU A 67 -1.61 -2.81 -9.96
C LEU A 67 -2.78 -3.74 -10.32
N ASP A 68 -3.82 -3.79 -9.49
CA ASP A 68 -5.01 -4.61 -9.75
C ASP A 68 -5.65 -4.24 -11.09
N GLN A 69 -5.81 -2.94 -11.37
CA GLN A 69 -6.30 -2.47 -12.67
C GLN A 69 -5.43 -2.92 -13.86
N LYS A 70 -4.11 -2.97 -13.67
CA LYS A 70 -3.18 -3.45 -14.71
C LYS A 70 -3.28 -4.96 -14.90
N VAL A 71 -3.43 -5.71 -13.82
CA VAL A 71 -3.63 -7.16 -13.85
C VAL A 71 -4.93 -7.50 -14.57
N ASP A 72 -6.04 -6.83 -14.25
CA ASP A 72 -7.32 -7.00 -14.96
C ASP A 72 -7.19 -6.68 -16.46
N GLY A 73 -6.44 -5.62 -16.79
CA GLY A 73 -6.15 -5.26 -18.18
C GLY A 73 -5.32 -6.31 -18.92
N LEU A 74 -4.37 -6.96 -18.24
CA LEU A 74 -3.57 -8.06 -18.79
C LEU A 74 -4.40 -9.34 -18.94
N ASP A 75 -5.23 -9.67 -17.96
CA ASP A 75 -6.10 -10.85 -17.99
C ASP A 75 -7.01 -10.82 -19.22
N ARG A 76 -7.70 -9.68 -19.46
CA ARG A 76 -8.51 -9.47 -20.66
C ARG A 76 -7.73 -9.69 -21.96
N LYS A 77 -6.50 -9.18 -22.05
CA LYS A 77 -5.65 -9.36 -23.22
C LYS A 77 -5.26 -10.83 -23.42
N ILE A 78 -4.97 -11.55 -22.34
CA ILE A 78 -4.66 -12.98 -22.38
C ILE A 78 -5.88 -13.78 -22.86
N THR A 79 -7.08 -13.48 -22.38
CA THR A 79 -8.32 -14.10 -22.87
C THR A 79 -8.48 -13.93 -24.38
N ILE A 80 -8.27 -12.71 -24.89
CA ILE A 80 -8.35 -12.42 -26.33
C ILE A 80 -7.27 -13.17 -27.12
N LEU A 81 -6.04 -13.20 -26.61
CA LEU A 81 -4.94 -13.95 -27.22
C LEU A 81 -5.24 -15.45 -27.31
N ASN A 82 -5.80 -16.03 -26.25
CA ASN A 82 -6.21 -17.44 -26.23
C ASN A 82 -7.32 -17.72 -27.24
N GLN A 83 -8.32 -16.85 -27.33
CA GLN A 83 -9.38 -16.95 -28.34
C GLN A 83 -8.81 -16.89 -29.76
N ASN A 84 -7.91 -15.94 -30.01
CA ASN A 84 -7.25 -15.81 -31.31
C ASN A 84 -6.37 -17.02 -31.65
N ALA A 85 -5.71 -17.64 -30.66
CA ALA A 85 -4.94 -18.85 -30.88
C ALA A 85 -5.84 -20.01 -31.35
N LEU A 86 -7.02 -20.16 -30.74
CA LEU A 86 -8.03 -21.14 -31.19
C LEU A 86 -8.53 -20.84 -32.60
N VAL A 87 -8.87 -19.59 -32.89
CA VAL A 87 -9.31 -19.16 -34.23
C VAL A 87 -8.24 -19.41 -35.28
N ARG A 88 -6.96 -19.12 -34.98
CA ARG A 88 -5.84 -19.43 -35.90
C ARG A 88 -5.69 -20.93 -36.12
N ALA A 89 -5.82 -21.74 -35.07
CA ALA A 89 -5.79 -23.19 -35.21
C ALA A 89 -6.94 -23.68 -36.11
N GLN A 90 -8.15 -23.14 -35.94
CA GLN A 90 -9.29 -23.43 -36.82
C GLN A 90 -9.04 -22.99 -38.27
N ASN A 91 -8.56 -21.77 -38.48
CA ASN A 91 -8.28 -21.27 -39.82
C ASN A 91 -7.14 -22.03 -40.51
N SER A 92 -6.18 -22.58 -39.75
CA SER A 92 -5.06 -23.34 -40.31
C SER A 92 -5.46 -24.69 -40.93
N THR A 93 -6.63 -25.24 -40.58
CA THR A 93 -7.16 -26.47 -41.21
C THR A 93 -7.92 -26.18 -42.50
N VAL A 94 -8.13 -24.90 -42.83
CA VAL A 94 -8.82 -24.47 -44.05
C VAL A 94 -7.84 -24.47 -45.22
N GLU A 95 -7.87 -25.53 -46.03
CA GLU A 95 -6.94 -25.71 -47.16
C GLU A 95 -7.48 -25.23 -48.52
N ARG A 96 -8.81 -24.99 -48.65
CA ARG A 96 -9.45 -24.65 -49.95
C ARG A 96 -9.99 -23.22 -50.00
N GLY A 97 -9.62 -22.55 -51.09
CA GLY A 97 -9.88 -21.15 -51.47
C GLY A 97 -11.13 -20.47 -50.88
N ASN A 98 -12.34 -20.87 -51.28
CA ASN A 98 -13.55 -20.13 -50.91
C ASN A 98 -14.16 -20.47 -49.53
N THR A 99 -13.46 -21.26 -48.70
CA THR A 99 -13.96 -21.63 -47.38
C THR A 99 -13.87 -20.41 -46.44
N PRO A 100 -14.93 -20.08 -45.69
CA PRO A 100 -14.93 -18.90 -44.83
C PRO A 100 -13.92 -19.05 -43.68
N LEU A 101 -13.10 -18.03 -43.49
CA LEU A 101 -12.22 -17.91 -42.33
C LEU A 101 -12.96 -17.25 -41.17
N VAL A 102 -12.66 -17.70 -39.96
CA VAL A 102 -13.20 -17.07 -38.74
C VAL A 102 -12.35 -15.83 -38.41
N PRO A 103 -12.96 -14.65 -38.20
CA PRO A 103 -12.23 -13.43 -37.90
C PRO A 103 -11.56 -13.46 -36.52
N LEU A 104 -10.38 -12.84 -36.44
CA LEU A 104 -9.67 -12.62 -35.19
C LEU A 104 -10.25 -11.42 -34.43
N TYR A 105 -9.93 -11.34 -33.14
CA TYR A 105 -10.26 -10.21 -32.27
C TYR A 105 -9.04 -9.30 -32.06
N SER A 106 -9.27 -7.99 -31.96
CA SER A 106 -8.23 -7.02 -31.59
C SER A 106 -7.91 -7.11 -30.10
N ILE A 107 -6.63 -7.22 -29.75
CA ILE A 107 -6.15 -7.28 -28.36
C ILE A 107 -6.38 -5.94 -27.63
N LEU A 108 -6.43 -4.84 -28.37
CA LEU A 108 -6.59 -3.50 -27.79
C LEU A 108 -8.04 -3.19 -27.46
N THR A 109 -8.97 -3.57 -28.33
CA THR A 109 -10.40 -3.22 -28.21
C THR A 109 -11.28 -4.38 -27.75
N GLY A 110 -10.82 -5.63 -27.89
CA GLY A 110 -11.64 -6.83 -27.64
C GLY A 110 -12.69 -7.11 -28.72
N ASN A 111 -12.81 -6.25 -29.73
CA ASN A 111 -13.77 -6.39 -30.82
C ASN A 111 -13.20 -7.24 -31.96
N LEU A 112 -14.06 -7.70 -32.85
CA LEU A 112 -13.65 -8.33 -34.11
C LEU A 112 -12.71 -7.40 -34.88
N LEU A 113 -11.67 -7.97 -35.48
CA LEU A 113 -10.69 -7.25 -36.27
C LEU A 113 -11.34 -6.78 -37.57
N GLU A 114 -11.45 -5.47 -37.71
CA GLU A 114 -12.01 -4.85 -38.91
C GLU A 114 -11.11 -5.12 -40.13
N GLY A 115 -11.72 -5.42 -41.27
CA GLY A 115 -10.99 -5.75 -42.50
C GLY A 115 -10.35 -7.15 -42.52
N PHE A 116 -10.72 -8.04 -41.59
CA PHE A 116 -10.26 -9.43 -41.64
C PHE A 116 -10.75 -10.14 -42.92
N PRO A 117 -9.86 -10.82 -43.68
CA PRO A 117 -10.24 -11.46 -44.93
C PRO A 117 -11.26 -12.59 -44.69
N PRO A 118 -12.37 -12.62 -45.43
CA PRO A 118 -13.44 -13.59 -45.25
C PRO A 118 -13.07 -15.00 -45.72
N ASN A 119 -12.07 -15.19 -46.59
CA ASN A 119 -11.65 -16.50 -47.09
C ASN A 119 -10.15 -16.52 -47.48
N MET A 120 -9.64 -17.72 -47.78
CA MET A 120 -8.22 -17.92 -48.11
C MET A 120 -7.79 -17.19 -49.39
N GLU A 121 -8.67 -17.12 -50.41
CA GLU A 121 -8.37 -16.37 -51.65
C GLU A 121 -8.18 -14.87 -51.41
N GLN A 122 -8.98 -14.27 -50.54
CA GLN A 122 -8.81 -12.85 -50.19
C GLN A 122 -7.59 -12.64 -49.31
N LEU A 123 -7.29 -13.58 -48.40
CA LEU A 123 -6.07 -13.53 -47.57
C LEU A 123 -4.80 -13.56 -48.43
N GLU A 124 -4.74 -14.41 -49.46
CA GLU A 124 -3.60 -14.49 -50.39
C GLU A 124 -3.46 -13.26 -51.30
N ARG A 125 -4.54 -12.51 -51.51
CA ARG A 125 -4.56 -11.26 -52.29
C ARG A 125 -4.21 -10.02 -51.46
N LEU A 126 -4.13 -10.13 -50.13
CA LEU A 126 -3.74 -9.00 -49.30
C LEU A 126 -2.28 -8.64 -49.57
N PRO A 127 -1.97 -7.34 -49.79
CA PRO A 127 -0.59 -6.91 -49.90
C PRO A 127 0.12 -7.22 -48.58
N SER A 128 1.36 -7.70 -48.66
CA SER A 128 2.21 -8.04 -47.50
C SER A 128 2.51 -6.85 -46.56
N GLU A 129 1.88 -5.71 -46.76
CA GLU A 129 2.02 -4.46 -46.00
C GLU A 129 1.17 -4.48 -44.71
N CYS A 130 1.34 -5.51 -43.87
CA CYS A 130 1.09 -5.36 -42.44
C CYS A 130 2.40 -4.93 -41.78
N GLY A 131 2.84 -3.69 -42.04
CA GLY A 131 4.15 -3.23 -41.58
C GLY A 131 4.46 -1.76 -41.85
N SER A 132 3.48 -0.87 -41.84
CA SER A 132 3.74 0.57 -41.91
C SER A 132 2.49 1.38 -41.59
N SER A 133 2.21 1.56 -40.30
CA SER A 133 1.46 2.73 -39.84
C SER A 133 2.30 3.36 -38.74
N SER A 134 2.76 4.57 -39.04
CA SER A 134 3.63 5.44 -38.25
C SER A 134 3.11 5.76 -36.84
#